data_AF-A0A951YTD2-F1
#
_entry.id   AF-A0A951YTD2-F1
#
_cell.length_a   1.000
_cell.length_b   1.000
_cell.length_c   1.000
_cell.angle_alpha   90.00
_cell.angle_beta   90.00
_cell.angle_gamma   90.00
#
_symmetry.space_group_name_H-M   'P 1'
#
loop_
_entity.id
_entity.type
_entity.pdbx_description
1 polymer ?
#
loop_
_entity_poly.entity_id
_entity_poly.type
_entity_poly.pdbx_seq_one_letter_code
_entity_poly.pdbx_strand_id
1 'polypeptide(L)'
;MLACIELLRTARSPGELRDLTTLLLHRFVALRDASRVRLARIARLSLDQQRGLVGLLLDTPSGGLLPVLLAVALFRTLDKCHALGWDIEWQGINVADHASGAGGDITIRKDGEILLAVEVTERTVERARIVSTFNTKISRHGIRDYLFLVTREPPDDAKEAAGQYFGQGHDVNFLDIGTWITQILGTIGADCRQRFTTTFLDLLDQRTVPAALKVRWNTLVQALVT
;
A
#
# COMPACT_ATOMS: atom_id res chain seq x y z
N MET A 1 9.09 22.94 25.29
CA MET A 1 9.53 21.63 25.85
C MET A 1 9.81 21.74 27.35
N LEU A 2 10.62 22.70 27.80
CA LEU A 2 10.87 22.97 29.23
C LEU A 2 9.59 23.17 30.07
N ALA A 3 8.62 23.96 29.58
CA ALA A 3 7.35 24.17 30.30
C ALA A 3 6.52 22.88 30.52
N CYS A 4 6.56 21.93 29.57
CA CYS A 4 5.84 20.65 29.72
C CYS A 4 6.54 19.71 30.71
N ILE A 5 7.88 19.77 30.78
CA ILE A 5 8.68 19.00 31.74
C ILE A 5 8.42 19.52 33.16
N GLU A 6 8.29 20.84 33.33
CA GLU A 6 7.93 21.42 34.62
C GLU A 6 6.50 21.05 35.05
N LEU A 7 5.53 21.02 34.13
CA LEU A 7 4.18 20.53 34.43
C LEU A 7 4.17 19.06 34.90
N LEU A 8 4.99 18.19 34.29
CA LEU A 8 5.17 16.81 34.74
C LEU A 8 5.81 16.73 36.13
N ARG A 9 6.78 17.59 36.44
CA ARG A 9 7.45 17.65 37.76
C ARG A 9 6.53 18.15 38.87
N THR A 10 5.57 19.00 38.52
CA THR A 10 4.61 19.58 39.48
C THR A 10 3.30 18.79 39.61
N ALA A 11 3.17 17.66 38.90
CA ALA A 11 1.96 16.83 38.96
C ALA A 11 1.71 16.36 40.40
N ARG A 12 0.49 16.55 40.89
CA ARG A 12 0.12 16.34 42.30
C ARG A 12 -0.46 14.95 42.56
N SER A 13 -0.74 14.20 41.50
CA SER A 13 -1.29 12.84 41.60
C SER A 13 -0.77 11.90 40.51
N PRO A 14 -0.79 10.58 40.74
CA PRO A 14 -0.47 9.59 39.72
C PRO A 14 -1.37 9.65 38.48
N GLY A 15 -2.64 10.04 38.65
CA GLY A 15 -3.59 10.20 37.55
C GLY A 15 -3.21 11.37 36.64
N GLU A 16 -2.94 12.54 37.24
CA GLU A 16 -2.50 13.73 36.51
C GLU A 16 -1.17 13.50 35.77
N LEU A 17 -0.22 12.80 36.39
CA LEU A 17 1.03 12.42 35.74
C LEU A 17 0.80 11.52 34.52
N ARG A 18 -0.11 10.55 34.63
CA ARG A 18 -0.49 9.64 33.53
C ARG A 18 -1.13 10.41 32.37
N ASP A 19 -2.04 11.32 32.65
CA ASP A 19 -2.76 12.09 31.64
C ASP A 19 -1.81 13.05 30.91
N LEU A 20 -0.95 13.76 31.65
CA LEU A 20 0.07 14.64 31.07
C LEU A 20 1.08 13.87 30.20
N THR A 21 1.50 12.68 30.65
CA THR A 21 2.41 11.81 29.87
C THR A 21 1.73 11.34 28.58
N THR A 22 0.48 10.89 28.67
CA THR A 22 -0.32 10.49 27.50
C THR A 22 -0.46 11.64 26.49
N LEU A 23 -0.75 12.85 26.98
CA LEU A 23 -0.87 14.05 26.13
C LEU A 23 0.46 14.40 25.45
N LEU A 24 1.57 14.34 26.19
CA LEU A 24 2.92 14.57 25.64
C LEU A 24 3.29 13.55 24.57
N LEU A 25 3.02 12.27 24.81
CA LEU A 25 3.24 11.21 23.82
C LEU A 25 2.41 11.45 22.56
N HIS A 26 1.14 11.82 22.71
CA HIS A 26 0.26 12.14 21.58
C HIS A 26 0.79 13.34 20.77
N ARG A 27 1.23 14.41 21.45
CA ARG A 27 1.83 15.58 20.80
C ARG A 27 3.17 15.28 20.14
N PHE A 28 4.01 14.45 20.75
CA PHE A 28 5.25 13.98 20.16
C PHE A 28 4.98 13.19 18.87
N VAL A 29 4.03 12.25 18.88
CA VAL A 29 3.62 11.50 17.69
C VAL A 29 3.14 12.45 16.60
N ALA A 30 2.27 13.41 16.92
CA ALA A 30 1.78 14.39 15.96
C ALA A 30 2.92 15.25 15.34
N LEU A 31 3.86 15.73 16.16
CA LEU A 31 5.00 16.52 15.67
C LEU A 31 6.00 15.69 14.86
N ARG A 32 6.25 14.44 15.27
CA ARG A 32 7.07 13.48 14.53
C ARG A 32 6.44 13.19 13.18
N ASP A 33 5.13 12.95 13.13
CA ASP A 33 4.42 12.66 11.89
C ASP A 33 4.35 13.89 10.98
N ALA A 34 4.31 15.10 11.56
CA ALA A 34 4.44 16.37 10.83
C ALA A 34 5.87 16.71 10.39
N SER A 35 6.88 15.97 10.85
CA SER A 35 8.28 16.24 10.51
C SER A 35 8.57 15.86 9.05
N ARG A 36 9.29 16.74 8.34
CA ARG A 36 9.66 16.51 6.94
C ARG A 36 10.90 15.61 6.87
N VAL A 37 10.69 14.31 6.71
CA VAL A 37 11.77 13.34 6.48
C VAL A 37 12.17 13.36 5.01
N ARG A 38 13.41 13.74 4.71
CA ARG A 38 13.95 13.65 3.35
C ARG A 38 14.22 12.20 2.99
N LEU A 39 13.63 11.72 1.90
CA LEU A 39 13.88 10.37 1.41
C LEU A 39 15.27 10.24 0.78
N ALA A 40 15.97 9.17 1.14
CA ALA A 40 17.20 8.73 0.50
C ALA A 40 16.88 8.32 -0.94
N ARG A 41 17.71 8.77 -1.88
CA ARG A 41 17.59 8.41 -3.30
C ARG A 41 18.74 7.48 -3.69
N ILE A 42 18.42 6.43 -4.42
CA ILE A 42 19.39 5.51 -5.00
C ILE A 42 19.33 5.65 -6.51
N ALA A 43 20.49 5.82 -7.15
CA ALA A 43 20.57 6.02 -8.60
C ALA A 43 20.12 4.77 -9.38
N ARG A 44 20.57 3.59 -8.95
CA ARG A 44 20.27 2.31 -9.60
C ARG A 44 20.28 1.17 -8.58
N LEU A 45 19.32 0.26 -8.71
CA LEU A 45 19.23 -0.97 -7.93
C LEU A 45 19.33 -2.16 -8.90
N SER A 46 20.05 -3.21 -8.50
CA SER A 46 19.96 -4.51 -9.17
C SER A 46 18.58 -5.12 -8.93
N LEU A 47 18.19 -6.12 -9.75
CA LEU A 47 16.92 -6.82 -9.54
C LEU A 47 16.87 -7.52 -8.17
N ASP A 48 17.99 -8.10 -7.72
CA ASP A 48 18.06 -8.75 -6.41
C ASP A 48 17.94 -7.74 -5.26
N GLN A 49 18.54 -6.55 -5.39
CA GLN A 49 18.36 -5.48 -4.41
C GLN A 49 16.90 -4.98 -4.40
N GLN A 50 16.25 -4.87 -5.55
CA GLN A 50 14.83 -4.53 -5.61
C GLN A 50 13.96 -5.60 -4.95
N ARG A 51 14.21 -6.88 -5.23
CA ARG A 51 13.50 -8.00 -4.59
C ARG A 51 13.66 -7.94 -3.06
N GLY A 52 14.89 -7.76 -2.58
CA GLY A 52 15.17 -7.64 -1.15
C GLY A 52 14.47 -6.44 -0.51
N LEU A 53 14.51 -5.27 -1.15
CA LEU A 53 13.81 -4.08 -0.66
C LEU A 53 12.30 -4.26 -0.63
N VAL A 54 11.70 -4.81 -1.69
CA VAL A 54 10.26 -5.07 -1.75
C VAL A 54 9.86 -6.01 -0.62
N GLY A 55 10.60 -7.11 -0.39
CA GLY A 55 10.35 -8.00 0.74
C GLY A 55 10.41 -7.27 2.08
N LEU A 56 11.49 -6.54 2.36
CA LEU A 56 11.67 -5.82 3.63
C LEU A 56 10.64 -4.70 3.85
N LEU A 57 10.10 -4.12 2.78
CA LEU A 57 9.01 -3.15 2.83
C LEU A 57 7.67 -3.82 3.13
N LEU A 58 7.39 -4.97 2.49
CA LEU A 58 6.17 -5.74 2.77
C LEU A 58 6.16 -6.30 4.21
N ASP A 59 7.33 -6.63 4.76
CA ASP A 59 7.49 -7.05 6.16
C ASP A 59 7.38 -5.89 7.16
N THR A 60 7.40 -4.64 6.69
CA THR A 60 7.31 -3.47 7.57
C THR A 60 5.84 -3.22 7.96
N PRO A 61 5.48 -3.21 9.25
CA PRO A 61 4.12 -2.90 9.69
C PRO A 61 3.70 -1.51 9.20
N SER A 62 2.72 -1.48 8.30
CA SER A 62 2.23 -0.24 7.67
C SER A 62 0.70 -0.12 7.66
N GLY A 63 0.00 -1.11 8.23
CA GLY A 63 -1.46 -1.18 8.22
C GLY A 63 -2.04 -1.32 6.80
N GLY A 64 -1.33 -2.00 5.90
CA GLY A 64 -1.68 -2.15 4.49
C GLY A 64 -1.08 -1.09 3.55
N LEU A 65 -0.48 -0.01 4.07
CA LEU A 65 -0.12 1.14 3.23
C LEU A 65 1.02 0.84 2.26
N LEU A 66 2.09 0.20 2.73
CA LEU A 66 3.23 -0.11 1.85
C LEU A 66 2.84 -1.05 0.70
N PRO A 67 2.10 -2.16 0.92
CA PRO A 67 1.55 -2.97 -0.16
C PRO A 67 0.78 -2.15 -1.21
N VAL A 68 -0.13 -1.27 -0.79
CA VAL A 68 -0.92 -0.42 -1.72
C VAL A 68 0.00 0.52 -2.50
N LEU A 69 0.92 1.22 -1.83
CA LEU A 69 1.83 2.16 -2.50
C LEU A 69 2.73 1.46 -3.52
N LEU A 70 3.20 0.24 -3.20
CA LEU A 70 4.01 -0.58 -4.11
C LEU A 70 3.20 -1.00 -5.36
N ALA A 71 1.96 -1.46 -5.17
CA ALA A 71 1.09 -1.85 -6.27
C ALA A 71 0.75 -0.64 -7.18
N VAL A 72 0.36 0.50 -6.58
CA VAL A 72 0.08 1.74 -7.33
C VAL A 72 1.33 2.22 -8.07
N ALA A 73 2.51 2.15 -7.46
CA ALA A 73 3.77 2.51 -8.11
C ALA A 73 4.03 1.63 -9.34
N LEU A 74 3.75 0.33 -9.25
CA LEU A 74 3.95 -0.60 -10.37
C LEU A 74 2.97 -0.34 -11.51
N PHE A 75 1.67 -0.21 -11.22
CA PHE A 75 0.68 0.10 -12.27
C PHE A 75 0.97 1.43 -12.97
N ARG A 76 1.30 2.49 -12.22
CA ARG A 76 1.70 3.79 -12.80
C ARG A 76 2.98 3.70 -13.62
N THR A 77 3.88 2.79 -13.27
CA THR A 77 5.10 2.57 -14.03
C THR A 77 4.80 1.85 -15.34
N LEU A 78 3.98 0.80 -15.31
CA LEU A 78 3.55 0.06 -16.50
C LEU A 78 2.83 0.98 -17.49
N ASP A 79 1.86 1.76 -17.01
CA ASP A 79 1.14 2.72 -17.84
C ASP A 79 2.12 3.69 -18.54
N LYS A 80 3.02 4.30 -17.78
CA LYS A 80 4.00 5.26 -18.34
C LYS A 80 5.01 4.61 -19.28
N CYS A 81 5.45 3.39 -18.99
CA CYS A 81 6.45 2.71 -19.80
C CYS A 81 5.89 2.16 -21.11
N HIS A 82 4.61 1.79 -21.12
CA HIS A 82 3.98 1.15 -22.27
C HIS A 82 2.86 1.99 -22.90
N ALA A 83 2.66 3.23 -22.43
CA ALA A 83 1.64 4.16 -22.90
C ALA A 83 0.24 3.53 -22.95
N LEU A 84 -0.15 2.87 -21.86
CA LEU A 84 -1.37 2.04 -21.83
C LEU A 84 -2.66 2.88 -21.83
N GLY A 85 -2.56 4.13 -21.41
CA GLY A 85 -3.68 5.07 -21.34
C GLY A 85 -4.58 4.78 -20.15
N TRP A 86 -3.99 4.33 -19.04
CA TRP A 86 -4.72 3.97 -17.83
C TRP A 86 -4.96 5.21 -16.96
N ASP A 87 -6.19 5.33 -16.49
CA ASP A 87 -6.52 6.19 -15.36
C ASP A 87 -6.50 5.35 -14.08
N ILE A 88 -5.64 5.70 -13.14
CA ILE A 88 -5.36 4.89 -11.94
C ILE A 88 -5.78 5.68 -10.70
N GLU A 89 -6.96 5.35 -10.21
CA GLU A 89 -7.51 5.85 -8.95
C GLU A 89 -7.15 4.88 -7.82
N TRP A 90 -6.83 5.41 -6.64
CA TRP A 90 -6.59 4.58 -5.46
C TRP A 90 -7.01 5.33 -4.20
N GLN A 91 -7.47 4.58 -3.21
CA GLN A 91 -7.88 5.13 -1.92
C GLN A 91 -6.77 4.96 -0.90
N GLY A 92 -6.47 6.03 -0.16
CA GLY A 92 -5.62 5.92 1.02
C GLY A 92 -6.38 5.22 2.15
N ILE A 93 -5.70 4.37 2.92
CA ILE A 93 -6.30 3.51 3.98
C ILE A 93 -7.09 4.28 5.06
N ASN A 94 -6.89 5.61 5.17
CA ASN A 94 -7.54 6.47 6.16
C ASN A 94 -8.63 7.39 5.60
N VAL A 95 -9.01 7.25 4.33
CA VAL A 95 -10.13 8.02 3.77
C VAL A 95 -11.38 7.16 3.94
N ALA A 96 -12.27 7.56 4.85
CA ALA A 96 -13.58 6.92 5.01
C ALA A 96 -14.27 6.86 3.65
N ASP A 97 -14.81 5.67 3.31
CA ASP A 97 -15.48 5.33 2.05
C ASP A 97 -16.10 6.56 1.39
N HIS A 98 -15.33 7.21 0.51
CA HIS A 98 -15.91 8.21 -0.35
C HIS A 98 -16.85 7.45 -1.28
N ALA A 99 -18.03 8.01 -1.49
CA ALA A 99 -19.03 7.60 -2.48
C ALA A 99 -18.53 7.73 -3.94
N SER A 100 -17.25 7.45 -4.20
CA SER A 100 -16.70 7.19 -5.51
C SER A 100 -17.02 5.73 -5.84
N GLY A 101 -17.51 5.44 -7.04
CA GLY A 101 -17.68 4.07 -7.55
C GLY A 101 -16.34 3.32 -7.76
N ALA A 102 -15.52 3.26 -6.72
CA ALA A 102 -14.26 2.54 -6.63
C ALA A 102 -14.56 1.06 -6.48
N GLY A 103 -13.96 0.25 -7.35
CA GLY A 103 -14.16 -1.19 -7.36
C GLY A 103 -13.37 -1.91 -6.27
N GLY A 104 -12.27 -1.32 -5.79
CA GLY A 104 -11.36 -1.85 -4.77
C GLY A 104 -10.42 -0.75 -4.27
N ASP A 105 -9.35 -1.13 -3.55
CA ASP A 105 -8.31 -0.20 -3.08
C ASP A 105 -7.64 0.57 -4.23
N ILE A 106 -7.52 -0.08 -5.39
CA ILE A 106 -7.05 0.51 -6.64
C ILE A 106 -8.08 0.21 -7.73
N THR A 107 -8.47 1.22 -8.50
CA THR A 107 -9.36 1.08 -9.66
C THR A 107 -8.62 1.62 -10.89
N ILE A 108 -8.48 0.78 -11.90
CA ILE A 108 -7.86 1.14 -13.18
C ILE A 108 -8.96 1.26 -14.22
N ARG A 109 -9.02 2.41 -14.87
CA ARG A 109 -9.97 2.70 -15.95
C ARG A 109 -9.27 2.91 -17.26
N LYS A 110 -9.98 2.60 -18.35
CA LYS A 110 -9.60 2.97 -19.70
C LYS A 110 -10.85 3.41 -20.44
N ASP A 111 -10.79 4.58 -21.08
CA ASP A 111 -11.92 5.17 -21.80
C ASP A 111 -13.21 5.28 -20.95
N GLY A 112 -13.05 5.51 -19.64
CA GLY A 112 -14.13 5.64 -18.66
C GLY A 112 -14.64 4.33 -18.04
N GLU A 113 -14.34 3.18 -18.64
CA GLU A 113 -14.74 1.85 -18.14
C GLU A 113 -13.74 1.30 -17.12
N ILE A 114 -14.22 0.51 -16.15
CA ILE A 114 -13.34 -0.21 -15.22
C ILE A 114 -12.67 -1.35 -15.98
N LEU A 115 -11.36 -1.24 -16.17
CA LEU A 115 -10.55 -2.30 -16.75
C LEU A 115 -10.20 -3.35 -15.71
N LEU A 116 -9.77 -2.91 -14.52
CA LEU A 116 -9.32 -3.77 -13.43
C LEU A 116 -9.63 -3.10 -12.09
N ALA A 117 -10.21 -3.84 -11.14
CA ALA A 117 -10.27 -3.45 -9.74
C ALA A 117 -9.32 -4.33 -8.92
N VAL A 118 -8.60 -3.74 -7.99
CA VAL A 118 -7.61 -4.44 -7.17
C VAL A 118 -7.91 -4.21 -5.70
N GLU A 119 -7.97 -5.30 -4.94
CA GLU A 119 -7.95 -5.28 -3.47
C GLU A 119 -6.57 -5.73 -2.99
N VAL A 120 -5.97 -4.99 -2.07
CA VAL A 120 -4.68 -5.32 -1.48
C VAL A 120 -4.89 -5.69 -0.03
N THR A 121 -4.46 -6.90 0.37
CA THR A 121 -4.70 -7.39 1.71
C THR A 121 -3.54 -8.19 2.27
N GLU A 122 -3.16 -7.86 3.51
CA GLU A 122 -2.22 -8.65 4.31
C GLU A 122 -2.93 -9.80 5.07
N ARG A 123 -4.26 -9.76 5.11
CA ARG A 123 -5.10 -10.80 5.73
C ARG A 123 -5.39 -11.90 4.73
N THR A 124 -5.46 -13.14 5.23
CA THR A 124 -5.92 -14.29 4.47
C THR A 124 -7.31 -14.01 3.90
N VAL A 125 -7.49 -14.27 2.60
CA VAL A 125 -8.78 -14.06 1.93
C VAL A 125 -9.59 -15.35 2.00
N GLU A 126 -10.54 -15.40 2.92
CA GLU A 126 -11.43 -16.54 3.09
C GLU A 126 -12.60 -16.51 2.09
N ARG A 127 -13.24 -17.66 1.88
CA ARG A 127 -14.43 -17.80 1.01
C ARG A 127 -15.51 -16.75 1.29
N ALA A 128 -15.80 -16.46 2.56
CA ALA A 128 -16.79 -15.46 2.95
C ALA A 128 -16.45 -14.05 2.42
N ARG A 129 -15.15 -13.69 2.39
CA ARG A 129 -14.69 -12.41 1.84
C ARG A 129 -14.91 -12.34 0.34
N ILE A 130 -14.70 -13.44 -0.38
CA ILE A 130 -14.95 -13.53 -1.83
C ILE A 130 -16.42 -13.32 -2.14
N VAL A 131 -17.31 -14.07 -1.49
CA VAL A 131 -18.76 -13.96 -1.69
C VAL A 131 -19.25 -12.55 -1.35
N SER A 132 -18.77 -11.97 -0.25
CA SER A 132 -19.12 -10.61 0.16
C SER A 132 -18.65 -9.57 -0.88
N THR A 133 -17.39 -9.64 -1.30
CA THR A 133 -16.81 -8.73 -2.30
C THR A 133 -17.58 -8.81 -3.62
N PHE A 134 -17.95 -10.02 -4.05
CA PHE A 134 -18.73 -10.20 -5.27
C PHE A 134 -20.08 -9.49 -5.19
N ASN A 135 -20.84 -9.74 -4.14
CA ASN A 135 -22.20 -9.21 -3.97
C ASN A 135 -22.24 -7.70 -3.68
N THR A 136 -21.18 -7.16 -3.09
CA THR A 136 -21.14 -5.75 -2.65
C THR A 136 -20.41 -4.83 -3.63
N LYS A 137 -19.42 -5.34 -4.36
CA LYS A 137 -18.57 -4.56 -5.28
C LYS A 137 -18.66 -5.06 -6.72
N ILE A 138 -18.27 -6.31 -6.97
CA ILE A 138 -18.03 -6.84 -8.34
C ILE A 138 -19.30 -6.83 -9.17
N SER A 139 -20.36 -7.51 -8.70
CA SER A 139 -21.62 -7.62 -9.43
C SER A 139 -22.33 -6.27 -9.55
N ARG A 140 -22.31 -5.46 -8.48
CA ARG A 140 -22.97 -4.14 -8.46
C ARG A 140 -22.38 -3.15 -9.45
N HIS A 141 -21.06 -3.21 -9.66
CA HIS A 141 -20.35 -2.31 -10.55
C HIS A 141 -20.00 -2.95 -11.90
N GLY A 142 -20.45 -4.19 -12.16
CA GLY A 142 -20.18 -4.89 -13.42
C GLY A 142 -18.69 -5.11 -13.70
N ILE A 143 -17.88 -5.29 -12.65
CA ILE A 143 -16.42 -5.39 -12.78
C ILE A 143 -16.05 -6.74 -13.38
N ARG A 144 -15.44 -6.75 -14.57
CA ARG A 144 -15.08 -7.99 -15.27
C ARG A 144 -13.80 -8.62 -14.77
N ASP A 145 -12.83 -7.83 -14.35
CA ASP A 145 -11.53 -8.30 -13.87
C ASP A 145 -11.27 -7.72 -12.47
N TYR A 146 -11.13 -8.62 -11.50
CA TYR A 146 -10.91 -8.31 -10.10
C TYR A 146 -9.71 -9.07 -9.57
N LEU A 147 -8.73 -8.35 -9.05
CA LEU A 147 -7.49 -8.93 -8.55
C LEU A 147 -7.34 -8.72 -7.05
N PHE A 148 -7.15 -9.81 -6.32
CA PHE A 148 -6.63 -9.77 -4.95
C PHE A 148 -5.10 -9.85 -4.97
N LEU A 149 -4.44 -8.77 -4.56
CA LEU A 149 -3.03 -8.78 -4.22
C LEU A 149 -2.89 -9.17 -2.75
N VAL A 150 -2.31 -10.34 -2.52
CA VAL A 150 -2.22 -10.96 -1.20
C VAL A 150 -0.77 -11.08 -0.75
N THR A 151 -0.55 -11.18 0.56
CA THR A 151 0.75 -11.59 1.14
C THR A 151 0.71 -13.02 1.70
N ARG A 152 -0.46 -13.67 1.61
CA ARG A 152 -0.71 -15.03 2.10
C ARG A 152 -1.56 -15.76 1.10
N GLU A 153 -1.18 -17.00 0.82
CA GLU A 153 -1.92 -17.86 -0.08
C GLU A 153 -3.37 -18.04 0.40
N PRO A 154 -4.38 -17.79 -0.45
CA PRO A 154 -5.77 -18.07 -0.10
C PRO A 154 -6.01 -19.58 0.04
N PRO A 155 -6.90 -20.01 0.94
CA PRO A 155 -7.32 -21.40 1.01
C PRO A 155 -8.06 -21.83 -0.26
N ASP A 156 -8.09 -23.13 -0.53
CA ASP A 156 -8.65 -23.68 -1.78
C ASP A 156 -10.13 -23.37 -1.94
N ASP A 157 -10.91 -23.35 -0.86
CA ASP A 157 -12.34 -23.04 -0.88
C ASP A 157 -12.64 -21.58 -1.30
N ALA A 158 -11.70 -20.65 -1.07
CA ALA A 158 -11.75 -19.28 -1.54
C ALA A 158 -11.43 -19.18 -3.04
N LYS A 159 -10.45 -19.97 -3.52
CA LYS A 159 -10.11 -20.05 -4.95
C LYS A 159 -11.25 -20.68 -5.75
N GLU A 160 -11.85 -21.75 -5.23
CA GLU A 160 -13.03 -22.38 -5.82
C GLU A 160 -14.21 -21.40 -5.88
N ALA A 161 -14.45 -20.63 -4.82
CA ALA A 161 -15.48 -19.59 -4.82
C ALA A 161 -15.24 -18.53 -5.89
N ALA A 162 -13.99 -18.07 -6.05
CA ALA A 162 -13.61 -17.10 -7.08
C ALA A 162 -13.87 -17.66 -8.49
N GLY A 163 -13.47 -18.91 -8.75
CA GLY A 163 -13.66 -19.57 -10.05
C GLY A 163 -15.13 -19.75 -10.45
N GLN A 164 -16.06 -19.83 -9.49
CA GLN A 164 -17.50 -19.92 -9.79
C GLN A 164 -18.05 -18.68 -10.51
N TYR A 165 -17.40 -17.53 -10.38
CA TYR A 165 -17.86 -16.28 -11.00
C TYR A 165 -17.37 -16.11 -12.44
N PHE A 166 -16.37 -16.89 -12.87
CA PHE A 166 -15.86 -16.83 -14.24
C PHE A 166 -16.95 -17.14 -15.27
N GLY A 167 -17.78 -18.15 -15.00
CA GLY A 167 -18.94 -18.50 -15.84
C GLY A 167 -20.02 -17.40 -15.91
N GLN A 168 -19.97 -16.41 -15.01
CA GLN A 168 -20.85 -15.24 -14.99
C GLN A 168 -20.22 -14.02 -15.65
N GLY A 169 -19.02 -14.15 -16.24
CA GLY A 169 -18.29 -13.06 -16.90
C GLY A 169 -17.47 -12.19 -15.95
N HIS A 170 -17.23 -12.65 -14.72
CA HIS A 170 -16.41 -11.98 -13.72
C HIS A 170 -15.19 -12.84 -13.36
N ASP A 171 -14.01 -12.38 -13.74
CA ASP A 171 -12.75 -13.05 -13.42
C ASP A 171 -12.20 -12.50 -12.10
N VAL A 172 -11.99 -13.40 -11.14
CA VAL A 172 -11.53 -13.06 -9.79
C VAL A 172 -10.26 -13.84 -9.50
N ASN A 173 -9.13 -13.13 -9.47
CA ASN A 173 -7.81 -13.72 -9.39
C ASN A 173 -7.07 -13.34 -8.11
N PHE A 174 -6.03 -14.12 -7.79
CA PHE A 174 -5.15 -13.89 -6.65
C PHE A 174 -3.70 -13.89 -7.12
N LEU A 175 -2.90 -12.93 -6.63
CA LEU A 175 -1.46 -12.90 -6.85
C LEU A 175 -0.74 -12.53 -5.56
N ASP A 176 0.34 -13.25 -5.25
CA ASP A 176 1.28 -12.81 -4.21
C ASP A 176 1.97 -11.52 -4.66
N ILE A 177 1.81 -10.46 -3.88
CA ILE A 177 2.24 -9.11 -4.26
C ILE A 177 3.77 -9.01 -4.43
N GLY A 178 4.54 -9.66 -3.57
CA GLY A 178 6.01 -9.62 -3.62
C GLY A 178 6.54 -10.32 -4.88
N THR A 179 6.00 -11.50 -5.16
CA THR A 179 6.32 -12.30 -6.35
C THR A 179 5.91 -11.56 -7.61
N TRP A 180 4.68 -11.05 -7.67
CA TRP A 180 4.14 -10.30 -8.80
C TRP A 180 5.00 -9.07 -9.13
N ILE A 181 5.32 -8.23 -8.14
CA ILE A 181 6.18 -7.06 -8.33
C ILE A 181 7.54 -7.51 -8.88
N THR A 182 8.16 -8.49 -8.24
CA THR A 182 9.51 -8.95 -8.61
C THR A 182 9.57 -9.49 -10.04
N GLN A 183 8.56 -10.28 -10.44
CA GLN A 183 8.48 -10.85 -11.78
C GLN A 183 8.33 -9.75 -12.84
N ILE A 184 7.46 -8.76 -12.61
CA ILE A 184 7.29 -7.63 -13.52
C ILE A 184 8.57 -6.80 -13.60
N LEU A 185 9.19 -6.45 -12.47
CA LEU A 185 10.46 -5.71 -12.46
C LEU A 185 11.57 -6.46 -13.22
N GLY A 186 11.53 -7.79 -13.22
CA GLY A 186 12.42 -8.65 -13.99
C GLY A 186 12.28 -8.47 -15.51
N THR A 187 11.08 -8.18 -16.01
CA THR A 187 10.77 -8.18 -17.45
C THR A 187 10.59 -6.79 -18.08
N ILE A 188 10.37 -5.73 -17.29
CA ILE A 188 10.08 -4.37 -17.82
C ILE A 188 11.32 -3.55 -18.24
N GLY A 189 12.53 -4.09 -18.06
CA GLY A 189 13.77 -3.39 -18.41
C GLY A 189 14.26 -2.37 -17.35
N ALA A 190 15.50 -1.92 -17.51
CA ALA A 190 16.21 -1.14 -16.47
C ALA A 190 15.61 0.26 -16.25
N ASP A 191 15.22 0.95 -17.31
CA ASP A 191 14.68 2.30 -17.21
C ASP A 191 13.32 2.31 -16.52
N CYS A 192 12.47 1.32 -16.81
CA CYS A 192 11.20 1.14 -16.13
C CYS A 192 11.37 0.72 -14.67
N ARG A 193 12.37 -0.11 -14.36
CA ARG A 193 12.75 -0.39 -12.95
C ARG A 193 13.14 0.87 -12.19
N GLN A 194 13.89 1.79 -12.81
CA GLN A 194 14.23 3.07 -12.17
C GLN A 194 13.00 3.96 -12.00
N ARG A 195 12.09 3.96 -12.99
CA ARG A 195 10.82 4.67 -12.93
C ARG A 195 9.91 4.13 -11.82
N PHE A 196 9.89 2.82 -11.59
CA PHE A 196 9.20 2.21 -10.45
C PHE A 196 9.69 2.77 -9.13
N THR A 197 11.01 2.74 -8.89
CA THR A 197 11.60 3.30 -7.67
C THR A 197 11.23 4.78 -7.50
N THR A 198 11.32 5.57 -8.56
CA THR A 198 11.00 7.01 -8.52
C THR A 198 9.52 7.23 -8.19
N THR A 199 8.63 6.50 -8.85
CA THR A 199 7.18 6.60 -8.64
C THR A 199 6.80 6.18 -7.23
N PHE A 200 7.40 5.13 -6.70
CA PHE A 200 7.23 4.71 -5.32
C PHE A 200 7.70 5.79 -4.33
N LEU A 201 8.85 6.41 -4.57
CA LEU A 201 9.35 7.50 -3.73
C LEU A 201 8.43 8.72 -3.75
N ASP A 202 7.87 9.07 -4.91
CA ASP A 202 6.94 10.20 -5.02
C ASP A 202 5.63 9.93 -4.25
N LEU A 203 5.17 8.67 -4.22
CA LEU A 203 4.05 8.24 -3.37
C LEU A 203 4.43 8.27 -1.89
N LEU A 204 5.60 7.73 -1.53
CA LEU A 204 6.08 7.68 -0.15
C LEU A 204 6.35 9.08 0.43
N ASP A 205 6.73 10.07 -0.39
CA ASP A 205 7.03 11.43 0.07
C ASP A 205 5.77 12.25 0.38
N GLN A 206 4.57 11.76 0.05
CA GLN A 206 3.31 12.45 0.34
C GLN A 206 3.18 12.76 1.84
N ARG A 207 2.53 13.89 2.16
CA ARG A 207 2.36 14.35 3.56
C ARG A 207 1.46 13.43 4.38
N THR A 208 0.57 12.69 3.71
CA THR A 208 -0.34 11.72 4.30
C THR A 208 0.36 10.44 4.74
N VAL A 209 1.57 10.17 4.23
CA VAL A 209 2.36 8.99 4.60
C VAL A 209 3.11 9.25 5.92
N PRO A 210 2.97 8.37 6.93
CA PRO A 210 3.64 8.51 8.21
C PRO A 210 5.17 8.63 8.08
N ALA A 211 5.75 9.57 8.83
CA ALA A 211 7.20 9.79 8.86
C ALA A 211 8.00 8.52 9.21
N ALA A 212 7.44 7.63 10.03
CA ALA A 212 8.05 6.35 10.39
C ALA A 212 8.36 5.47 9.17
N LEU A 213 7.48 5.44 8.16
CA LEU A 213 7.71 4.66 6.93
C LEU A 213 8.81 5.29 6.07
N LYS A 214 8.91 6.62 6.05
CA LYS A 214 9.99 7.36 5.37
C LYS A 214 11.35 7.09 6.00
N VAL A 215 11.41 7.09 7.34
CA VAL A 215 12.61 6.72 8.09
C VAL A 215 12.99 5.28 7.80
N ARG A 216 12.01 4.37 7.82
CA ARG A 216 12.24 2.94 7.51
C ARG A 216 12.84 2.76 6.12
N TRP A 217 12.29 3.43 5.09
CA TRP A 217 12.89 3.43 3.76
C TRP A 217 14.37 3.86 3.79
N ASN A 218 14.68 4.99 4.43
CA ASN A 218 16.06 5.48 4.53
C ASN A 218 16.99 4.47 5.19
N THR A 219 16.56 3.81 6.27
CA THR A 219 17.33 2.76 6.94
C THR A 219 17.60 1.57 6.01
N LEU A 220 16.58 1.10 5.29
CA LEU A 220 16.71 -0.01 4.35
C LEU A 220 17.68 0.32 3.21
N VAL A 221 17.59 1.54 2.67
CA VAL A 221 18.49 2.03 1.62
C VAL A 221 19.93 2.13 2.10
N GLN A 222 20.17 2.66 3.30
CA GLN A 222 21.52 2.80 3.86
C GLN A 222 22.21 1.44 4.03
N ALA A 223 21.44 0.41 4.42
CA ALA A 223 21.93 -0.96 4.55
C ALA A 223 22.36 -1.60 3.21
N LEU A 224 21.97 -1.04 2.06
CA LEU A 224 22.42 -1.53 0.74
C LEU A 224 23.72 -0.88 0.25
N VAL A 225 24.12 0.24 0.86
CA VAL A 225 25.30 1.03 0.46
C VAL A 225 26.49 0.72 1.38
N THR A 226 26.25 0.05 2.50
CA THR A 226 27.27 -0.37 3.48
C THR A 226 27.66 -1.82 3.23
#